data_AF-A0A7R8WYV5-F1
#
_entry.id   AF-A0A7R8WYV5-F1
#
_cell.length_a   1.000
_cell.length_b   1.000
_cell.length_c   1.000
_cell.angle_alpha   90.00
_cell.angle_beta   90.00
_cell.angle_gamma   90.00
#
_symmetry.space_group_name_H-M   'P 1'
#
loop_
_entity.id
_entity.type
_entity.pdbx_description
1 polymer ?
#
loop_
_entity_poly.entity_id
_entity_poly.type
_entity_poly.pdbx_seq_one_letter_code
_entity_poly.pdbx_strand_id
1 'polypeptide(L)'
;MVALATPFIYLHFHSTDSKHPFCICSSGIPGGIFAGDIMPGQQEKEKFLKSVRMMFRLPLLLSALTLYSAFGWVAFEMQPQHPDYGGKCYLKNYRKALSFQESWKPSDECMEIRCSGPTTMPDGKAAFSLEYVGCGAVSAMSPCYVTSENPRLSYPECCPQIVCP
;
A
#
# COMPACT_ATOMS: atom_id res chain seq x y z
N MET A 1 -30.39 -19.43 12.08
CA MET A 1 -30.48 -18.00 12.43
C MET A 1 -29.49 -17.76 13.56
N VAL A 2 -28.30 -17.25 13.23
CA VAL A 2 -27.25 -16.92 14.20
C VAL A 2 -26.84 -15.49 13.91
N ALA A 3 -26.91 -14.64 14.94
CA ALA A 3 -26.74 -13.21 14.88
C ALA A 3 -25.28 -12.85 14.56
N LEU A 4 -25.11 -11.92 13.61
CA LEU A 4 -23.85 -11.25 13.33
C LEU A 4 -23.57 -10.23 14.45
N ALA A 5 -22.49 -10.43 15.19
CA ALA A 5 -21.93 -9.42 16.08
C ALA A 5 -20.79 -8.72 15.33
N THR A 6 -21.06 -7.53 14.80
CA THR A 6 -20.04 -6.60 14.30
C THR A 6 -19.43 -5.83 15.48
N PRO A 7 -18.10 -5.81 15.65
CA PRO A 7 -17.48 -4.91 16.61
C PRO A 7 -17.42 -3.50 16.00
N PHE A 8 -18.24 -2.60 16.54
CA PHE A 8 -18.09 -1.15 16.39
C PHE A 8 -16.77 -0.73 17.03
N ILE A 9 -15.79 -0.33 16.21
CA ILE A 9 -14.57 0.33 16.68
C ILE A 9 -14.93 1.80 16.92
N TYR A 10 -15.12 2.14 18.19
CA TYR A 10 -15.26 3.51 18.68
C TYR A 10 -13.86 4.16 18.69
N LEU A 11 -13.56 5.00 17.69
CA LEU A 11 -12.38 5.86 17.73
C LEU A 11 -12.67 7.07 18.62
N HIS A 12 -12.14 7.03 19.85
CA HIS A 12 -12.04 8.21 20.72
C HIS A 12 -11.00 9.17 20.14
N PHE A 13 -11.46 10.27 19.54
CA PHE A 13 -10.62 11.40 19.17
C PHE A 13 -10.41 12.28 20.40
N HIS A 14 -9.25 12.16 21.05
CA HIS A 14 -8.83 13.06 22.12
C HIS A 14 -8.30 14.36 21.48
N SER A 15 -9.17 15.37 21.41
CA SER A 15 -8.82 16.74 21.04
C SER A 15 -8.16 17.43 22.24
N THR A 16 -6.83 17.49 22.28
CA THR A 16 -6.11 18.38 23.21
C THR A 16 -6.02 19.77 22.61
N ASP A 17 -6.97 20.60 23.03
CA ASP A 17 -6.97 22.06 22.97
C ASP A 17 -5.75 22.59 23.76
N SER A 18 -4.89 23.38 23.12
CA SER A 18 -3.79 24.10 23.79
C SER A 18 -3.76 25.54 23.29
N LYS A 19 -4.72 26.32 23.78
CA LYS A 19 -4.57 27.76 24.00
C LYS A 19 -3.41 27.98 24.96
N HIS A 20 -2.38 28.73 24.55
CA HIS A 20 -1.81 29.85 25.32
C HIS A 20 -0.68 30.55 24.52
N PRO A 21 -0.70 31.88 24.44
CA PRO A 21 0.38 32.68 23.84
C PRO A 21 1.53 32.84 24.85
N PHE A 22 2.76 32.56 24.41
CA PHE A 22 3.96 32.97 25.14
C PHE A 22 4.21 34.45 24.90
N CYS A 23 3.87 35.28 25.89
CA CYS A 23 4.38 36.65 26.01
C CYS A 23 5.75 36.59 26.70
N ILE A 24 6.81 37.03 26.01
CA ILE A 24 8.09 37.38 26.64
C ILE A 24 8.24 38.90 26.53
N CYS A 25 8.06 39.59 27.65
CA CYS A 25 8.54 40.95 27.86
C CYS A 25 9.94 40.89 28.46
N SER A 26 10.92 41.55 27.85
CA SER A 26 12.16 41.98 28.52
C SER A 26 12.77 43.19 27.81
N SER A 27 12.44 44.37 28.35
CA SER A 27 13.28 45.55 28.59
C SER A 27 14.60 45.73 27.81
N GLY A 28 14.60 46.73 26.92
CA GLY A 28 15.39 47.96 27.03
C GLY A 28 16.92 47.90 26.97
N ILE A 29 17.49 48.23 25.80
CA ILE A 29 18.84 48.81 25.66
C ILE A 29 18.70 50.10 24.84
N PRO A 30 19.09 51.28 25.37
CA PRO A 30 19.10 52.52 24.61
C PRO A 30 20.48 52.79 24.01
N GLY A 31 20.50 53.25 22.76
CA GLY A 31 21.57 54.10 22.25
C GLY A 31 22.26 53.60 20.98
N GLY A 32 22.30 54.49 19.98
CA GLY A 32 23.46 54.56 19.08
C GLY A 32 23.22 54.32 17.58
N ILE A 33 22.59 55.31 16.93
CA ILE A 33 23.19 56.10 15.83
C ILE A 33 23.69 55.37 14.56
N PHE A 34 23.01 55.71 13.46
CA PHE A 34 23.46 55.91 12.06
C PHE A 34 24.22 54.77 11.36
N ALA A 35 23.67 54.29 10.25
CA ALA A 35 23.98 54.79 8.91
C ALA A 35 23.25 53.90 7.88
N GLY A 36 22.79 54.53 6.80
CA GLY A 36 22.01 53.85 5.79
C GLY A 36 22.85 52.91 4.95
N ASP A 37 22.24 51.78 4.57
CA ASP A 37 22.63 51.02 3.40
C ASP A 37 21.37 50.63 2.63
N ILE A 38 21.11 51.46 1.61
CA ILE A 38 20.61 51.16 0.28
C ILE A 38 20.02 49.74 0.15
N MET A 39 18.68 49.66 0.11
CA MET A 39 17.96 48.44 -0.25
C MET A 39 18.28 48.01 -1.69
N PRO A 40 18.85 46.81 -1.93
CA PRO A 40 18.81 46.21 -3.24
C PRO A 40 17.43 45.56 -3.47
N GLY A 41 16.69 46.12 -4.43
CA GLY A 41 15.86 45.35 -5.37
C GLY A 41 14.81 44.38 -4.80
N GLN A 42 13.72 44.90 -4.22
CA GLN A 42 12.49 44.13 -3.94
C GLN A 42 11.89 43.45 -5.20
N GLN A 43 12.25 43.87 -6.42
CA GLN A 43 11.72 43.27 -7.65
C GLN A 43 12.35 41.93 -8.06
N GLU A 44 13.53 41.57 -7.53
CA GLU A 44 14.20 40.32 -7.92
C GLU A 44 13.69 39.11 -7.12
N LYS A 45 13.25 39.33 -5.88
CA LYS A 45 12.71 38.29 -4.99
C LYS A 45 11.37 37.72 -5.47
N GLU A 46 10.51 38.56 -6.07
CA GLU A 46 9.22 38.15 -6.66
C GLU A 46 9.40 37.20 -7.85
N LYS A 47 10.43 37.43 -8.69
CA LYS A 47 10.74 36.56 -9.84
C LYS A 47 11.31 35.22 -9.40
N PHE A 48 12.18 35.23 -8.38
CA PHE A 48 12.76 34.02 -7.82
C PHE A 48 11.70 33.14 -7.14
N LEU A 49 10.78 33.72 -6.35
CA LEU A 49 9.69 32.98 -5.70
C LEU A 49 8.72 32.36 -6.72
N LYS A 50 8.39 33.05 -7.82
CA LYS A 50 7.55 32.51 -8.90
C LYS A 50 8.23 31.33 -9.61
N SER A 51 9.55 31.40 -9.82
CA SER A 51 10.32 30.34 -10.47
C SER A 51 10.38 29.06 -9.61
N VAL A 52 10.69 29.21 -8.30
CA VAL A 52 10.72 28.08 -7.36
C VAL A 52 9.34 27.43 -7.20
N ARG A 53 8.26 28.22 -7.25
CA ARG A 53 6.88 27.72 -7.15
C ARG A 53 6.42 26.97 -8.42
N MET A 54 6.99 27.27 -9.59
CA MET A 54 6.75 26.49 -10.82
C MET A 54 7.56 25.20 -10.86
N MET A 55 8.81 25.20 -10.35
CA MET A 55 9.67 24.01 -10.36
C MET A 55 9.15 22.87 -9.46
N PHE A 56 8.40 23.17 -8.39
CA PHE A 56 7.80 22.14 -7.54
C PHE A 56 6.45 21.59 -8.05
N ARG A 57 5.74 22.32 -8.91
CA ARG A 57 4.40 21.91 -9.40
C ARG A 57 4.47 20.87 -10.50
N LEU A 58 5.49 20.93 -11.35
CA LEU A 58 5.67 20.00 -12.47
C LEU A 58 5.98 18.56 -12.02
N PRO A 59 6.95 18.29 -11.10
CA PRO A 59 7.21 16.92 -10.64
C PRO A 59 6.04 16.34 -9.84
N LEU A 60 5.28 17.18 -9.12
CA LEU A 60 4.07 16.76 -8.40
C LEU A 60 2.93 16.33 -9.35
N LEU A 61 2.82 16.97 -10.53
CA LEU A 61 1.87 16.57 -11.57
C LEU A 61 2.32 15.30 -12.29
N LEU A 62 3.61 15.12 -12.56
CA LEU A 62 4.12 13.89 -13.18
C LEU A 62 4.00 12.66 -12.27
N SER A 63 4.19 12.80 -10.95
CA SER A 63 4.04 11.67 -10.02
C SER A 63 2.59 11.19 -9.88
N ALA A 64 1.60 12.04 -10.14
CA ALA A 64 0.19 11.67 -10.11
C ALA A 64 -0.22 10.81 -11.33
N LEU A 65 0.47 10.92 -12.46
CA LEU A 65 0.14 10.15 -13.68
C LEU A 65 0.70 8.72 -13.67
N THR A 66 1.63 8.37 -12.79
CA THR A 66 2.27 7.04 -12.79
C THR A 66 1.66 6.05 -11.81
N LEU A 67 0.63 6.43 -11.05
CA LEU A 67 -0.09 5.54 -10.14
C LEU A 67 -1.10 4.67 -10.91
N TYR A 68 -0.60 3.78 -11.76
CA TYR A 68 -1.39 2.67 -12.27
C TYR A 68 -1.63 1.68 -11.11
N SER A 69 -2.83 1.71 -10.53
CA SER A 69 -3.26 0.73 -9.55
C SER A 69 -3.65 -0.56 -10.26
N ALA A 70 -2.73 -1.54 -10.29
CA ALA A 70 -3.11 -2.92 -10.52
C ALA A 70 -3.76 -3.43 -9.22
N PHE A 71 -5.06 -3.75 -9.29
CA PHE A 71 -5.67 -4.53 -8.23
C PHE A 71 -5.18 -5.97 -8.39
N GLY A 72 -4.92 -6.65 -7.28
CA GLY A 72 -4.70 -8.08 -7.22
C GLY A 72 -5.48 -8.58 -6.00
N TRP A 73 -5.96 -9.81 -6.01
CA TRP A 73 -6.47 -10.39 -4.78
C TRP A 73 -5.40 -11.25 -4.14
N VAL A 74 -5.27 -11.10 -2.83
CA VAL A 74 -4.41 -11.92 -1.99
C VAL A 74 -5.29 -12.45 -0.87
N ALA A 75 -5.30 -13.76 -0.68
CA ALA A 75 -5.95 -14.39 0.47
C ALA A 75 -4.92 -15.16 1.29
N PHE A 76 -5.10 -15.16 2.60
CA PHE A 76 -4.27 -15.93 3.52
C PHE A 76 -5.13 -16.97 4.22
N GLU A 77 -4.68 -18.21 4.21
CA GLU A 77 -5.32 -19.31 4.95
C GLU A 77 -4.35 -19.83 6.00
N MET A 78 -4.70 -19.69 7.28
CA MET A 78 -3.97 -20.32 8.36
C MET A 78 -4.46 -21.75 8.54
N GLN A 79 -3.54 -22.70 8.53
CA GLN A 79 -3.86 -24.11 8.69
C GLN A 79 -3.07 -24.70 9.87
N PRO A 80 -3.70 -25.57 10.68
CA PRO A 80 -2.95 -26.32 11.67
C PRO A 80 -1.97 -27.26 10.95
N GLN A 81 -0.90 -27.63 11.64
CA GLN A 81 0.07 -28.58 11.09
C GLN A 81 -0.60 -29.91 10.73
N HIS A 82 -0.36 -30.39 9.50
CA HIS A 82 -0.89 -31.68 9.06
C HIS A 82 -0.16 -32.83 9.77
N PRO A 83 -0.87 -33.85 10.28
CA PRO A 83 -0.24 -34.96 11.02
C PRO A 83 0.79 -35.73 10.18
N ASP A 84 0.49 -35.96 8.91
CA ASP A 84 1.36 -36.75 8.01
C ASP A 84 2.45 -35.93 7.31
N TYR A 85 2.34 -34.59 7.31
CA TYR A 85 3.22 -33.69 6.56
C TYR A 85 3.79 -32.61 7.48
N GLY A 86 4.49 -33.04 8.52
CA GLY A 86 5.11 -32.14 9.49
C GLY A 86 6.07 -31.14 8.82
N GLY A 87 5.97 -29.86 9.19
CA GLY A 87 6.83 -28.82 8.63
C GLY A 87 6.42 -28.28 7.26
N LYS A 88 5.28 -28.72 6.69
CA LYS A 88 4.82 -28.37 5.35
C LYS A 88 3.40 -27.80 5.38
N CYS A 89 3.09 -26.92 4.43
CA CYS A 89 1.71 -26.52 4.17
C CYS A 89 1.00 -27.60 3.35
N TYR A 90 -0.25 -27.95 3.71
CA TYR A 90 -1.00 -29.00 3.01
C TYR A 90 -2.23 -28.45 2.29
N LEU A 91 -2.17 -28.49 0.96
CA LEU A 91 -3.27 -28.11 0.09
C LEU A 91 -4.29 -29.25 -0.02
N LYS A 92 -5.32 -29.20 0.82
CA LYS A 92 -6.36 -30.24 0.89
C LYS A 92 -7.03 -30.50 -0.47
N ASN A 93 -7.37 -29.46 -1.21
CA ASN A 93 -8.06 -29.57 -2.51
C ASN A 93 -7.21 -30.31 -3.56
N TYR A 94 -5.90 -30.12 -3.50
CA TYR A 94 -4.93 -30.65 -4.47
C TYR A 94 -4.18 -31.88 -3.96
N ARG A 95 -4.42 -32.28 -2.71
CA ARG A 95 -3.68 -33.33 -1.98
C ARG A 95 -2.17 -33.16 -2.10
N LYS A 96 -1.70 -31.93 -2.02
CA LYS A 96 -0.29 -31.56 -2.25
C LYS A 96 0.30 -30.91 -1.00
N ALA A 97 1.51 -31.33 -0.63
CA ALA A 97 2.27 -30.68 0.44
C ALA A 97 3.34 -29.77 -0.17
N LEU A 98 3.44 -28.54 0.33
CA LEU A 98 4.44 -27.55 -0.05
C LEU A 98 5.42 -27.32 1.09
N SER A 99 6.69 -27.25 0.75
CA SER A 99 7.76 -26.90 1.68
C SER A 99 7.74 -25.41 1.99
N PHE A 100 8.42 -24.98 3.05
CA PHE A 100 8.53 -23.55 3.37
C PHE A 100 9.09 -22.75 2.19
N GLN A 101 8.45 -21.62 1.86
CA GLN A 101 8.73 -20.75 0.71
C GLN A 101 8.52 -21.38 -0.66
N GLU A 102 8.08 -22.64 -0.73
CA GLU A 102 7.69 -23.26 -1.99
C GLU A 102 6.40 -22.60 -2.49
N SER A 103 6.39 -22.27 -3.79
CA SER A 103 5.19 -21.86 -4.49
C SER A 103 4.78 -22.92 -5.51
N TRP A 104 3.47 -23.01 -5.74
CA TRP A 104 2.88 -23.92 -6.69
C TRP A 104 1.73 -23.24 -7.42
N LYS A 105 1.60 -23.56 -8.71
CA LYS A 105 0.62 -22.98 -9.60
C LYS A 105 -0.32 -24.11 -10.06
N PRO A 106 -1.62 -24.04 -9.77
CA PRO A 106 -2.60 -24.95 -10.35
C PRO A 106 -2.60 -24.86 -11.87
N SER A 107 -2.92 -25.95 -12.55
CA SER A 107 -2.99 -25.98 -14.03
C SER A 107 -4.33 -25.49 -14.59
N ASP A 108 -5.33 -25.37 -13.73
CA ASP A 108 -6.73 -25.10 -14.02
C ASP A 108 -7.21 -23.76 -13.44
N GLU A 109 -6.37 -23.07 -12.67
CA GLU A 109 -6.68 -21.78 -12.04
C GLU A 109 -5.55 -20.78 -12.28
N CYS A 110 -5.87 -19.53 -12.65
CA CYS A 110 -4.85 -18.48 -12.79
C CYS A 110 -4.47 -17.86 -11.44
N MET A 111 -3.69 -18.62 -10.67
CA MET A 111 -3.20 -18.17 -9.37
C MET A 111 -1.89 -18.86 -8.99
N GLU A 112 -1.22 -18.27 -8.01
CA GLU A 112 -0.06 -18.84 -7.35
C GLU A 112 -0.36 -19.05 -5.87
N ILE A 113 0.00 -20.23 -5.36
CA ILE A 113 -0.17 -20.59 -3.96
C ILE A 113 1.22 -20.74 -3.35
N ARG A 114 1.50 -20.00 -2.28
CA ARG A 114 2.79 -20.01 -1.60
C ARG A 114 2.64 -20.46 -0.15
N CYS A 115 3.53 -21.34 0.29
CA CYS A 115 3.65 -21.71 1.69
C CYS A 115 4.48 -20.66 2.44
N SER A 116 3.79 -19.80 3.18
CA SER A 116 4.39 -18.94 4.19
C SER A 116 4.73 -19.75 5.44
N GLY A 117 5.81 -19.37 6.12
CA GLY A 117 6.47 -20.19 7.14
C GLY A 117 5.66 -20.55 8.38
N PRO A 118 6.31 -21.25 9.34
CA PRO A 118 5.67 -21.56 10.61
C PRO A 118 5.21 -20.26 11.27
N THR A 119 3.94 -20.24 11.64
CA THR A 119 3.26 -19.16 12.34
C THR A 119 2.55 -19.73 13.57
N THR A 120 1.94 -18.87 14.37
CA THR A 120 1.24 -19.27 15.59
C THR A 120 -0.21 -18.84 15.48
N MET A 121 -1.13 -19.78 15.68
CA MET A 121 -2.55 -19.47 15.77
C MET A 121 -2.87 -18.61 17.01
N PRO A 122 -4.03 -17.94 17.05
CA PRO A 122 -4.47 -17.20 18.23
C PRO A 122 -4.52 -18.03 19.53
N ASP A 123 -4.63 -19.36 19.42
CA ASP A 123 -4.63 -20.29 20.55
C ASP A 123 -3.23 -20.78 20.97
N GLY A 124 -2.16 -20.23 20.37
CA GLY A 124 -0.77 -20.56 20.70
C GLY A 124 -0.20 -21.79 20.00
N LYS A 125 -0.98 -22.48 19.15
CA LYS A 125 -0.49 -23.67 18.44
C LYS A 125 0.30 -23.32 17.20
N ALA A 126 1.28 -24.17 16.86
CA ALA A 126 2.02 -24.07 15.62
C ALA A 126 1.09 -24.28 14.42
N ALA A 127 1.19 -23.39 13.45
CA ALA A 127 0.43 -23.40 12.21
C ALA A 127 1.31 -23.01 11.04
N PHE A 128 0.78 -23.17 9.85
CA PHE A 128 1.38 -22.69 8.61
C PHE A 128 0.39 -21.76 7.92
N SER A 129 0.91 -20.80 7.17
CA SER A 129 0.09 -19.86 6.40
C SER A 129 0.23 -20.14 4.93
N LEU A 130 -0.88 -20.36 4.24
CA LEU A 130 -0.92 -20.41 2.79
C LEU A 130 -1.31 -19.03 2.26
N GLU A 131 -0.55 -18.53 1.31
CA GLU A 131 -0.83 -17.30 0.61
C GLU A 131 -1.29 -17.64 -0.80
N TYR A 132 -2.49 -17.18 -1.16
CA TYR A 132 -3.10 -17.34 -2.46
C TYR A 132 -3.06 -16.00 -3.17
N VAL A 133 -2.43 -15.94 -4.33
CA VAL A 133 -2.29 -14.73 -5.13
C VAL A 133 -2.93 -14.99 -6.48
N GLY A 134 -3.92 -14.18 -6.87
CA GLY A 134 -4.57 -14.29 -8.16
C GLY A 134 -4.82 -12.95 -8.82
N CYS A 135 -5.44 -12.99 -10.00
CA CYS A 135 -5.62 -11.82 -10.86
C CYS A 135 -6.57 -10.78 -10.27
N GLY A 136 -6.24 -9.50 -10.43
CA GLY A 136 -7.16 -8.43 -10.12
C GLY A 136 -8.40 -8.38 -11.00
N ALA A 137 -9.43 -7.71 -10.47
CA ALA A 137 -10.47 -7.16 -11.32
C ALA A 137 -9.91 -5.98 -12.11
N VAL A 138 -10.01 -6.06 -13.43
CA VAL A 138 -9.62 -4.99 -14.35
C VAL A 138 -10.84 -4.57 -15.19
N SER A 139 -10.90 -3.29 -15.54
CA SER A 139 -11.90 -2.76 -16.46
C SER A 139 -11.24 -1.75 -17.39
N ALA A 140 -11.73 -1.67 -18.62
CA ALA A 140 -11.19 -0.79 -19.64
C ALA A 140 -12.34 0.02 -20.27
N MET A 141 -12.03 1.26 -20.66
CA MET A 141 -12.91 2.08 -21.50
C MET A 141 -12.44 2.04 -22.95
N SER A 142 -13.39 2.21 -23.88
CA SER A 142 -13.08 2.35 -25.31
C SER A 142 -12.01 3.43 -25.55
N PRO A 143 -11.04 3.21 -26.46
CA PRO A 143 -10.95 2.09 -27.42
C PRO A 143 -10.23 0.84 -26.88
N CYS A 144 -9.85 0.81 -25.60
CA CYS A 144 -9.18 -0.34 -25.01
C CYS A 144 -10.18 -1.45 -24.65
N TYR A 145 -9.71 -2.69 -24.62
CA TYR A 145 -10.49 -3.86 -24.22
C TYR A 145 -9.70 -4.73 -23.24
N VAL A 146 -10.41 -5.57 -22.49
CA VAL A 146 -9.82 -6.52 -21.53
C VAL A 146 -9.75 -7.90 -22.18
N THR A 147 -8.57 -8.53 -22.17
CA THR A 147 -8.43 -9.93 -22.60
C THR A 147 -9.02 -10.87 -21.57
N SER A 148 -9.50 -12.03 -22.02
CA SER A 148 -9.95 -13.07 -21.10
C SER A 148 -8.78 -13.72 -20.38
N GLU A 149 -9.03 -14.23 -19.17
CA GLU A 149 -8.08 -15.08 -18.45
C GLU A 149 -7.75 -16.33 -19.28
N ASN A 150 -6.48 -16.72 -19.27
CA ASN A 150 -6.01 -17.92 -19.98
C ASN A 150 -5.32 -18.88 -19.01
N PRO A 151 -6.05 -19.85 -18.42
CA PRO A 151 -5.52 -20.77 -17.41
C PRO A 151 -4.44 -21.72 -17.95
N ARG A 152 -4.18 -21.73 -19.27
CA ARG A 152 -3.07 -22.50 -19.86
C ARG A 152 -1.71 -21.84 -19.64
N LEU A 153 -1.68 -20.55 -19.32
CA LEU A 153 -0.47 -19.82 -19.01
C LEU A 153 -0.20 -19.88 -17.50
N SER A 154 1.04 -19.67 -17.09
CA SER A 154 1.38 -19.51 -15.68
C SER A 154 0.88 -18.17 -15.15
N TYR A 155 0.60 -18.08 -13.85
CA TYR A 155 0.50 -16.78 -13.19
C TYR A 155 1.89 -16.09 -13.20
N PRO A 156 1.99 -14.78 -13.48
CA PRO A 156 0.92 -13.81 -13.74
C PRO A 156 0.47 -13.68 -15.21
N GLU A 157 1.06 -14.42 -16.13
CA GLU A 157 0.81 -14.32 -17.57
C GLU A 157 -0.60 -14.78 -17.99
N CYS A 158 -1.25 -15.61 -17.17
CA CYS A 158 -2.63 -16.03 -17.39
C CYS A 158 -3.68 -14.94 -17.08
N CYS A 159 -3.28 -13.84 -16.43
CA CYS A 159 -4.23 -12.82 -16.00
C CYS A 159 -4.78 -11.98 -17.16
N PRO A 160 -6.04 -11.49 -17.05
CA PRO A 160 -6.60 -10.49 -17.95
C PRO A 160 -5.69 -9.27 -18.11
N GLN A 161 -5.48 -8.82 -19.35
CA GLN A 161 -4.68 -7.65 -19.68
C GLN A 161 -5.54 -6.62 -20.39
N ILE A 162 -5.25 -5.34 -20.17
CA ILE A 162 -5.85 -4.24 -20.93
C ILE A 162 -5.03 -4.04 -22.20
N VAL A 163 -5.66 -4.20 -23.35
CA VAL A 163 -5.05 -3.98 -24.66
C VAL A 163 -5.73 -2.76 -25.29
N CYS A 164 -4.92 -1.80 -25.71
CA CYS A 164 -5.36 -0.62 -26.44
C CYS A 164 -4.80 -0.67 -27.87
N PRO A 165 -5.56 -0.19 -28.88
CA PRO A 165 -5.08 -0.10 -30.26
C PRO A 165 -3.94 0.91 -30.44
#